data_AF-A0A6A6QZB2-F1
#
_entry.id   AF-A0A6A6QZB2-F1
#
_cell.length_a   1.000
_cell.length_b   1.000
_cell.length_c   1.000
_cell.angle_alpha   90.00
_cell.angle_beta   90.00
_cell.angle_gamma   90.00
#
_symmetry.space_group_name_H-M   'P 1'
#
loop_
_entity.id
_entity.type
_entity.pdbx_description
1 polymer ?
#
loop_
_entity_poly.entity_id
_entity_poly.type
_entity_poly.pdbx_seq_one_letter_code
_entity_poly.pdbx_strand_id
1 'polypeptide(L)'
;MRHTRYVKRGLVPDLIPQPDARPISQEQLASEVKSIYAGLTMVLPKLANNRWQALMALHRTILHEHHDFFLASQHPSASPALRGLASKYSMPARMWKHGIHSFLELLRRRLPESLDYMLAFIYLA
;
A
#
# COMPACT_ATOMS: atom_id res chain seq x y z
N MET A 1 69.43 16.69 33.75
CA MET A 1 69.61 16.05 32.42
C MET A 1 69.09 14.63 32.49
N ARG A 2 68.31 14.21 31.48
CA ARG A 2 67.56 12.96 31.39
C ARG A 2 68.47 11.80 30.95
N HIS A 3 68.30 10.59 31.51
CA HIS A 3 68.45 9.33 30.76
C HIS A 3 68.00 8.13 31.60
N THR A 4 66.95 7.43 31.17
CA THR A 4 66.96 5.98 30.94
C THR A 4 65.66 5.53 30.29
N ARG A 5 65.80 4.59 29.34
CA ARG A 5 64.74 3.98 28.51
C ARG A 5 63.87 3.06 29.37
N TYR A 6 62.66 2.71 28.92
CA TYR A 6 62.23 1.34 28.61
C TYR A 6 60.74 1.34 28.23
N VAL A 7 60.47 0.84 27.02
CA VAL A 7 59.16 0.60 26.45
C VAL A 7 58.51 -0.59 27.14
N LYS A 8 57.26 -0.47 27.59
CA LYS A 8 56.35 -1.62 27.66
C LYS A 8 55.08 -1.34 26.86
N ARG A 9 55.01 -2.08 25.76
CA ARG A 9 53.98 -2.17 24.75
C ARG A 9 52.74 -2.83 25.38
N GLY A 10 51.68 -2.06 25.61
CA GLY A 10 50.34 -2.59 25.81
C GLY A 10 49.72 -2.82 24.42
N LEU A 11 49.42 -4.07 24.11
CA LEU A 11 48.89 -4.54 22.85
C LEU A 11 47.46 -4.01 22.65
N VAL A 12 47.28 -2.97 21.82
CA VAL A 12 45.98 -2.70 21.21
C VAL A 12 45.96 -3.53 19.92
N PRO A 13 45.06 -4.52 19.78
CA PRO A 13 44.94 -5.27 18.54
C PRO A 13 44.55 -4.33 17.41
N ASP A 14 45.15 -4.52 16.24
CA ASP A 14 44.95 -3.74 15.00
C ASP A 14 43.50 -3.27 14.85
N LEU A 15 43.27 -2.00 15.18
CA LEU A 15 42.13 -1.27 14.68
C LEU A 15 42.42 -1.08 13.19
N ILE A 16 41.82 -1.92 12.36
CA ILE A 16 41.76 -1.74 10.91
C ILE A 16 41.44 -0.26 10.68
N PRO A 17 42.35 0.53 10.07
CA PRO A 17 42.05 1.91 9.75
C PRO A 17 40.77 1.92 8.94
N GLN A 18 39.73 2.62 9.42
CA GLN A 18 38.60 2.89 8.55
C GLN A 18 39.18 3.54 7.28
N PRO A 19 38.81 3.09 6.07
CA PRO A 19 39.28 3.72 4.85
C PRO A 19 38.93 5.20 4.96
N ASP A 20 39.90 6.09 4.72
CA ASP A 20 39.77 7.53 4.83
C ASP A 20 38.45 8.00 4.20
N ALA A 21 37.42 8.14 5.03
CA ALA A 21 36.14 8.64 4.62
C ALA A 21 36.34 10.14 4.44
N ARG A 22 36.59 10.56 3.21
CA ARG A 22 36.66 11.97 2.86
C ARG A 22 35.43 12.67 3.46
N PRO A 23 35.60 13.77 4.22
CA PRO A 23 34.46 14.47 4.79
C PRO A 23 33.53 14.92 3.67
N ILE A 24 32.26 14.52 3.75
CA ILE A 24 31.24 14.91 2.77
C ILE A 24 31.10 16.44 2.79
N SER A 25 31.12 17.07 1.62
CA SER A 25 30.92 18.53 1.54
C SER A 25 29.45 18.87 1.84
N GLN A 26 29.20 20.09 2.31
CA GLN A 26 27.83 20.55 2.56
C GLN A 26 26.97 20.53 1.29
N GLU A 27 27.55 20.86 0.14
CA GLU A 27 26.87 20.81 -1.15
C GLU A 27 26.50 19.38 -1.55
N GLN A 28 27.42 18.44 -1.35
CA GLN A 28 27.16 17.03 -1.63
C GLN A 28 26.07 16.50 -0.70
N LEU A 29 26.14 16.80 0.60
CA LEU A 29 25.08 16.44 1.56
C LEU A 29 23.74 17.07 1.18
N ALA A 30 23.71 18.35 0.80
CA ALA A 30 22.49 19.02 0.36
C ALA A 30 21.92 18.39 -0.93
N SER A 31 22.77 17.95 -1.86
CA SER A 31 22.35 17.26 -3.08
C SER A 31 21.74 15.89 -2.79
N GLU A 32 22.33 15.14 -1.85
CA GLU A 32 21.81 13.84 -1.40
C GLU A 32 20.46 14.00 -0.70
N VAL A 33 20.32 14.98 0.19
CA VAL A 33 19.06 15.26 0.87
C VAL A 33 17.96 15.63 -0.13
N LYS A 34 18.26 16.48 -1.13
CA LYS A 34 17.32 16.81 -2.21
C LYS A 34 16.92 15.58 -3.02
N SER A 35 17.87 14.71 -3.36
CA SER A 35 17.62 13.45 -4.06
C SER A 35 16.70 12.52 -3.26
N ILE A 36 16.93 12.39 -1.94
CA ILE A 36 16.09 11.60 -1.04
C ILE A 36 14.66 12.17 -1.00
N TYR A 37 14.50 13.49 -0.85
CA TYR A 37 13.17 14.11 -0.88
C TYR A 37 12.46 13.93 -2.23
N ALA A 38 13.19 14.04 -3.34
CA ALA A 38 12.65 13.78 -4.68
C ALA A 38 12.22 12.30 -4.84
N GLY A 39 13.02 11.37 -4.32
CA GLY A 39 12.68 9.94 -4.31
C GLY A 39 11.42 9.65 -3.49
N LEU A 40 11.32 10.21 -2.28
CA LEU A 40 10.15 10.05 -1.41
C LEU A 40 8.88 10.65 -2.05
N THR A 41 8.97 11.85 -2.62
CA THR A 41 7.82 12.49 -3.28
C THR A 41 7.37 11.75 -4.54
N MET A 42 8.24 11.03 -5.23
CA MET A 42 7.86 10.20 -6.37
C MET A 42 7.30 8.83 -5.96
N VAL A 43 7.85 8.19 -4.92
CA VAL A 43 7.50 6.81 -4.56
C VAL A 43 6.22 6.73 -3.73
N LEU A 44 6.00 7.67 -2.81
CA LEU A 44 4.83 7.65 -1.92
C LEU A 44 3.49 7.71 -2.69
N PRO A 45 3.30 8.57 -3.71
CA PRO A 45 2.08 8.59 -4.50
C PRO A 45 1.87 7.32 -5.32
N LYS A 46 2.94 6.72 -5.86
CA LYS A 46 2.87 5.46 -6.62
C LYS A 46 2.43 4.30 -5.73
N LEU A 47 2.96 4.18 -4.52
CA LEU A 47 2.54 3.17 -3.56
C LEU A 47 1.07 3.36 -3.14
N ALA A 48 0.66 4.60 -2.91
CA ALA A 48 -0.73 4.93 -2.60
C ALA A 48 -1.66 4.56 -3.78
N ASN A 49 -1.30 4.94 -5.00
CA ASN A 49 -2.07 4.66 -6.21
C ASN A 49 -2.20 3.16 -6.46
N ASN A 50 -1.10 2.41 -6.38
CA ASN A 50 -1.12 0.95 -6.56
C ASN A 50 -2.02 0.27 -5.52
N ARG A 51 -2.00 0.74 -4.26
CA ARG A 51 -2.88 0.19 -3.22
C ARG A 51 -4.36 0.48 -3.50
N TRP A 52 -4.68 1.68 -3.96
CA TRP A 52 -6.05 2.04 -4.32
C TRP A 52 -6.55 1.28 -5.55
N GLN A 53 -5.70 1.10 -6.57
CA GLN A 53 -6.03 0.27 -7.73
C GLN A 53 -6.26 -1.20 -7.35
N ALA A 54 -5.42 -1.76 -6.48
CA ALA A 54 -5.60 -3.12 -5.99
C ALA A 54 -6.91 -3.26 -5.20
N LEU A 55 -7.24 -2.28 -4.35
CA LEU A 55 -8.47 -2.26 -3.58
C LEU A 55 -9.71 -2.14 -4.49
N MET A 56 -9.64 -1.27 -5.51
CA MET A 56 -10.66 -1.13 -6.54
C MET A 56 -10.87 -2.43 -7.33
N ALA A 57 -9.79 -3.10 -7.73
CA ALA A 57 -9.86 -4.35 -8.46
C ALA A 57 -10.51 -5.45 -7.61
N LEU A 58 -10.07 -5.62 -6.36
CA LEU A 58 -10.66 -6.58 -5.43
C LEU A 58 -12.14 -6.32 -5.20
N HIS A 59 -12.51 -5.06 -5.00
CA HIS A 59 -13.90 -4.65 -4.84
C HIS A 59 -14.76 -5.05 -6.04
N ARG A 60 -14.31 -4.73 -7.26
CA ARG A 60 -15.02 -5.10 -8.50
C ARG A 60 -15.17 -6.61 -8.63
N THR A 61 -14.11 -7.38 -8.37
CA THR A 61 -14.17 -8.85 -8.44
C THR A 61 -15.25 -9.40 -7.51
N ILE A 62 -15.26 -8.99 -6.25
CA ILE A 62 -16.27 -9.47 -5.27
C ILE A 62 -17.68 -9.07 -5.71
N LEU A 63 -17.84 -7.87 -6.27
CA LEU A 63 -19.14 -7.39 -6.75
C LEU A 63 -19.65 -8.22 -7.92
N HIS A 64 -18.77 -8.51 -8.88
CA HIS A 64 -19.06 -9.38 -10.02
C HIS A 64 -19.39 -10.81 -9.59
N GLU A 65 -18.60 -11.44 -8.72
CA GLU A 65 -18.85 -12.81 -8.26
C GLU A 65 -20.22 -12.95 -7.58
N HIS A 66 -20.59 -11.99 -6.74
CA HIS A 66 -21.90 -11.96 -6.11
C HIS A 66 -23.04 -11.74 -7.11
N HIS A 67 -22.85 -10.86 -8.10
CA HIS A 67 -23.82 -10.64 -9.15
C HIS A 67 -24.03 -11.91 -9.99
N ASP A 68 -22.95 -12.57 -10.39
CA ASP A 68 -22.97 -13.81 -11.16
C ASP A 68 -23.64 -14.93 -10.37
N PHE A 69 -23.33 -15.06 -9.08
CA PHE A 69 -24.01 -16.00 -8.20
C PHE A 69 -25.51 -15.71 -8.11
N PHE A 70 -25.90 -14.43 -7.98
CA PHE A 70 -27.30 -14.05 -7.95
C PHE A 70 -28.02 -14.42 -9.25
N LEU A 71 -27.45 -14.08 -10.41
CA LEU A 71 -28.00 -14.47 -11.71
C LEU A 71 -28.12 -15.99 -11.86
N ALA A 72 -27.08 -16.73 -11.49
CA ALA A 72 -27.08 -18.19 -11.51
C ALA A 72 -28.16 -18.77 -10.60
N SER A 73 -28.36 -18.20 -9.41
CA SER A 73 -29.39 -18.64 -8.48
C SER A 73 -30.79 -18.39 -9.01
N GLN A 74 -31.01 -17.34 -9.80
CA GLN A 74 -32.31 -16.98 -10.36
C GLN A 74 -32.58 -17.60 -11.73
N HIS A 75 -31.62 -18.34 -12.30
CA HIS A 75 -31.76 -18.94 -13.62
C HIS A 75 -32.92 -19.97 -13.65
N PRO A 76 -33.69 -20.08 -14.75
CA PRO A 76 -34.81 -21.03 -14.84
C PRO A 76 -34.44 -22.48 -14.54
N SER A 77 -33.23 -22.90 -14.94
CA SER A 77 -32.70 -24.26 -14.67
C SER A 77 -32.11 -24.45 -13.27
N ALA A 78 -32.03 -23.40 -12.45
CA ALA A 78 -31.54 -23.50 -11.08
C ALA A 78 -32.49 -24.34 -10.23
N SER A 79 -31.92 -25.17 -9.35
CA SER A 79 -32.72 -25.96 -8.42
C SER A 79 -33.51 -25.03 -7.46
N PRO A 80 -34.66 -25.46 -6.94
CA PRO A 80 -35.41 -24.67 -5.96
C PRO A 80 -34.58 -24.31 -4.73
N ALA A 81 -33.68 -25.21 -4.29
CA ALA A 81 -32.76 -24.94 -3.20
C ALA A 81 -31.79 -23.80 -3.51
N LEU A 82 -31.22 -23.77 -4.73
CA LEU A 82 -30.30 -22.72 -5.17
C LEU A 82 -30.99 -21.36 -5.28
N ARG A 83 -32.21 -21.31 -5.85
CA ARG A 83 -33.07 -20.10 -5.87
C ARG A 83 -33.32 -19.54 -4.47
N GLY A 84 -33.53 -20.42 -3.49
CA GLY A 84 -33.74 -20.03 -2.09
C GLY A 84 -32.50 -19.42 -1.42
N LEU A 85 -31.28 -19.72 -1.89
CA LEU A 85 -30.05 -19.23 -1.26
C LEU A 85 -29.88 -17.72 -1.37
N ALA A 86 -30.25 -17.11 -2.50
CA ALA A 86 -30.15 -15.66 -2.68
C ALA A 86 -30.97 -14.89 -1.64
N SER A 87 -32.21 -15.33 -1.41
CA SER A 87 -33.11 -14.77 -0.41
C SER A 87 -32.66 -15.12 1.01
N LYS A 88 -32.29 -16.38 1.27
CA LYS A 88 -31.80 -16.84 2.58
C LYS A 88 -30.60 -16.06 3.06
N TYR A 89 -29.67 -15.74 2.15
CA TYR A 89 -28.50 -14.95 2.47
C TYR A 89 -28.70 -13.45 2.25
N SER A 90 -29.89 -12.97 1.86
CA SER A 90 -30.15 -11.55 1.62
C SER A 90 -29.08 -10.90 0.73
N MET A 91 -28.70 -11.62 -0.33
CA MET A 91 -27.60 -11.26 -1.24
C MET A 91 -27.66 -9.80 -1.72
N PRO A 92 -28.82 -9.26 -2.17
CA PRO A 92 -28.91 -7.85 -2.59
C PRO A 92 -28.59 -6.86 -1.47
N ALA A 93 -29.12 -7.09 -0.25
CA ALA A 93 -28.92 -6.19 0.88
C ALA A 93 -27.47 -6.20 1.36
N ARG A 94 -26.81 -7.37 1.38
CA ARG A 94 -25.38 -7.46 1.72
C ARG A 94 -24.50 -6.82 0.67
N MET A 95 -24.82 -7.01 -0.61
CA MET A 95 -24.10 -6.38 -1.70
C MET A 95 -24.14 -4.86 -1.58
N TRP A 96 -25.33 -4.30 -1.36
CA TRP A 96 -25.48 -2.87 -1.16
C TRP A 96 -24.68 -2.37 0.05
N LYS A 97 -24.84 -3.01 1.21
CA LYS A 97 -24.21 -2.55 2.45
C LYS A 97 -22.67 -2.67 2.43
N HIS A 98 -22.16 -3.81 2.01
CA HIS A 98 -20.75 -4.16 2.15
C HIS A 98 -19.94 -3.98 0.88
N GLY A 99 -20.54 -4.24 -0.28
CA GLY A 99 -19.96 -3.91 -1.57
C GLY A 99 -20.00 -2.41 -1.77
N ILE A 100 -21.18 -1.85 -2.01
CA ILE A 100 -21.28 -0.49 -2.56
C ILE A 100 -21.10 0.59 -1.47
N HIS A 101 -21.94 0.58 -0.44
CA HIS A 101 -22.04 1.66 0.53
C HIS A 101 -20.77 1.81 1.39
N SER A 102 -20.27 0.71 1.96
CA SER A 102 -19.07 0.75 2.81
C SER A 102 -17.84 1.24 2.04
N PHE A 103 -17.74 0.90 0.76
CA PHE A 103 -16.64 1.34 -0.09
C PHE A 103 -16.74 2.82 -0.46
N LEU A 104 -17.92 3.31 -0.84
CA LEU A 104 -18.16 4.74 -1.05
C LEU A 104 -17.84 5.58 0.18
N GLU A 105 -18.22 5.10 1.37
CA GLU A 105 -17.93 5.79 2.63
C GLU A 105 -16.42 5.83 2.93
N LEU A 106 -15.67 4.77 2.59
CA LEU A 106 -14.21 4.76 2.68
C LEU A 106 -13.59 5.82 1.76
N LEU A 107 -14.07 5.91 0.51
CA LEU A 107 -13.60 6.91 -0.45
C LEU A 107 -13.93 8.32 0.05
N ARG A 108 -15.14 8.56 0.55
CA ARG A 108 -15.57 9.88 1.06
C ARG A 108 -14.69 10.41 2.20
N ARG A 109 -14.25 9.53 3.11
CA ARG A 109 -13.37 9.90 4.25
C ARG A 109 -11.95 10.26 3.84
N ARG A 110 -11.57 10.01 2.59
CA ARG A 110 -10.21 10.22 2.05
C ARG A 110 -10.18 11.30 0.98
N LEU A 111 -11.19 12.17 0.96
CA LEU A 111 -11.19 13.34 0.10
C LEU A 111 -10.23 14.41 0.66
N PRO A 112 -9.51 15.13 -0.20
CA PRO A 112 -9.62 15.12 -1.67
C PRO A 112 -8.85 13.99 -2.39
N GLU A 113 -7.97 13.25 -1.71
CA GLU A 113 -7.03 12.31 -2.34
C GLU A 113 -7.68 11.12 -3.07
N SER A 114 -8.93 10.80 -2.74
CA SER A 114 -9.69 9.69 -3.32
C SER A 114 -10.62 10.06 -4.47
N LEU A 115 -10.70 11.35 -4.86
CA LEU A 115 -11.73 11.87 -5.77
C LEU A 115 -11.80 11.10 -7.10
N ASP A 116 -10.67 10.90 -7.76
CA ASP A 116 -10.61 10.21 -9.05
C ASP A 116 -11.10 8.76 -8.95
N TYR A 117 -10.81 8.07 -7.84
CA TYR A 117 -11.29 6.71 -7.60
C TYR A 117 -12.78 6.68 -7.29
N MET A 118 -13.29 7.68 -6.56
CA MET A 118 -14.73 7.81 -6.31
C MET A 118 -15.51 8.01 -7.61
N LEU A 119 -15.03 8.90 -8.48
CA LEU A 119 -15.64 9.10 -9.80
C LEU A 119 -15.55 7.84 -10.66
N ALA A 120 -14.36 7.21 -10.73
CA ALA A 120 -14.19 5.96 -11.46
C ALA A 120 -15.10 4.84 -10.92
N PHE A 121 -15.35 4.79 -9.62
CA PHE A 121 -16.27 3.84 -9.02
C PHE A 121 -17.73 4.15 -9.40
N ILE A 122 -18.18 5.40 -9.32
CA ILE A 122 -19.56 5.78 -9.65
C ILE A 122 -19.88 5.59 -11.14
N TYR A 123 -18.92 5.83 -12.04
CA TYR A 123 -19.15 5.73 -13.48
C TYR A 123 -18.92 4.34 -14.08
N LEU A 124 -18.14 3.47 -13.43
CA LEU A 124 -17.71 2.18 -14.01
C LEU A 124 -18.10 0.95 -13.19
N ALA A 125 -18.78 1.12 -12.05
CA ALA A 125 -19.27 0.01 -11.24
C ALA A 125 -20.63 -0.51 -11.74
#